data_AF-A0A078F4U6-F1
#
_entry.id   AF-A0A078F4U6-F1
#
_cell.length_a   1.000
_cell.length_b   1.000
_cell.length_c   1.000
_cell.angle_alpha   90.00
_cell.angle_beta   90.00
_cell.angle_gamma   90.00
#
_symmetry.space_group_name_H-M   'P 1'
#
loop_
_entity.id
_entity.type
_entity.pdbx_description
1 polymer ?
#
loop_
_entity_poly.entity_id
_entity_poly.type
_entity_poly.pdbx_seq_one_letter_code
_entity_poly.pdbx_strand_id
1 'polypeptide(L)'
;METSRHGAVTENHYLDDAAYIVVKIMIEMVRMRLAGSNECIDSLIKDLKEPLEALGLRMNILSEPRDAIGKGIEAIATFSQYIEEVKLKGWELDSCGECWVIEGCIMDSNDHQSAIDAHMYRVKVRDEESGE
;
A
#
# COMPACT_ATOMS: atom_id res chain seq x y z
N MET A 1 3.21 7.22 -3.35
CA MET A 1 1.93 6.87 -3.99
C MET A 1 1.45 5.58 -3.35
N GLU A 2 0.20 5.57 -2.91
CA GLU A 2 -0.42 4.50 -2.13
C GLU A 2 -1.40 3.70 -3.00
N THR A 3 -1.75 2.49 -2.56
CA THR A 3 -2.82 1.68 -3.17
C THR A 3 -4.20 2.32 -3.02
N SER A 4 -4.35 3.29 -2.11
CA SER A 4 -5.54 4.13 -1.92
C SER A 4 -5.76 5.13 -3.07
N ARG A 5 -4.82 5.23 -4.02
CA ARG A 5 -4.75 6.20 -5.14
C ARG A 5 -4.31 7.61 -4.72
N HIS A 6 -3.91 7.80 -3.47
CA HIS A 6 -3.25 9.01 -3.00
C HIS A 6 -1.77 8.99 -3.32
N GLY A 7 -1.18 10.16 -3.52
CA GLY A 7 0.21 10.26 -3.93
C GLY A 7 0.78 11.65 -3.76
N ALA A 8 1.76 11.74 -2.86
CA ALA A 8 2.61 12.90 -2.73
C ALA A 8 3.85 12.78 -3.62
N VAL A 9 4.23 13.89 -4.26
CA VAL A 9 5.48 14.01 -5.02
C VAL A 9 6.35 15.14 -4.47
N THR A 10 7.65 14.92 -4.43
CA THR A 10 8.65 15.87 -3.89
C THR A 10 8.60 17.22 -4.61
N GLU A 11 8.45 17.19 -5.94
CA GLU A 11 8.35 18.40 -6.79
C GLU A 11 7.09 19.24 -6.51
N ASN A 12 6.06 18.67 -5.88
CA ASN A 12 4.84 19.35 -5.46
C ASN A 12 4.76 19.47 -3.93
N HIS A 13 5.90 19.67 -3.28
CA HIS A 13 5.99 19.91 -1.83
C HIS A 13 5.37 18.81 -0.96
N TYR A 14 5.42 17.55 -1.40
CA TYR A 14 4.80 16.41 -0.71
C TYR A 14 3.28 16.55 -0.47
N LEU A 15 2.60 17.38 -1.27
CA LEU A 15 1.16 17.49 -1.22
C LEU A 15 0.52 16.30 -1.93
N ASP A 16 -0.47 15.68 -1.28
CA ASP A 16 -1.37 14.72 -1.89
C ASP A 16 -2.37 15.44 -2.80
N ASP A 17 -1.92 15.74 -4.02
CA ASP A 17 -2.63 16.59 -4.99
C ASP A 17 -2.88 15.82 -6.28
N ALA A 18 -4.07 15.22 -6.36
CA ALA A 18 -4.50 14.49 -7.55
C ALA A 18 -4.58 15.39 -8.81
N ALA A 19 -4.88 16.68 -8.66
CA ALA A 19 -4.96 17.59 -9.80
C ALA A 19 -3.58 17.81 -10.42
N TYR A 20 -2.54 17.97 -9.60
CA TYR A 20 -1.16 18.05 -10.05
C TYR A 20 -0.75 16.82 -10.87
N ILE A 21 -1.03 15.62 -10.35
CA ILE A 21 -0.72 14.35 -11.04
C ILE A 21 -1.44 14.26 -12.39
N VAL A 22 -2.73 14.62 -12.45
CA VAL A 22 -3.49 14.65 -13.72
C VAL A 22 -2.87 15.61 -14.73
N VAL A 23 -2.40 16.79 -14.30
CA VAL A 23 -1.71 17.74 -15.17
C VAL A 23 -0.39 17.16 -15.70
N LYS A 24 0.39 16.47 -14.87
CA LYS A 24 1.63 15.79 -15.31
C LYS A 24 1.35 14.74 -16.38
N ILE A 25 0.27 13.95 -16.22
CA ILE A 25 -0.17 12.97 -17.21
C ILE A 25 -0.56 13.66 -18.53
N MET A 26 -1.35 14.74 -18.48
CA MET A 26 -1.74 15.49 -19.68
C MET A 26 -0.53 16.08 -20.41
N ILE A 27 0.45 16.64 -19.68
CA ILE A 27 1.69 17.16 -20.27
C ILE A 27 2.43 16.05 -21.02
N GLU A 28 2.50 14.85 -20.45
CA GLU A 28 3.18 13.72 -21.08
C GLU A 28 2.44 13.23 -22.34
N MET A 29 1.11 13.15 -22.30
CA MET A 29 0.31 12.84 -23.49
C MET A 29 0.58 13.82 -24.65
N VAL A 30 0.67 15.12 -24.33
CA VAL A 30 0.98 16.16 -25.34
C VAL A 30 2.40 15.97 -25.90
N ARG A 31 3.39 15.70 -25.04
CA ARG A 31 4.78 15.45 -25.46
C ARG A 31 4.89 14.24 -26.39
N MET A 32 4.23 13.13 -26.04
CA MET A 32 4.18 11.93 -26.87
C MET A 32 3.62 12.23 -28.27
N ARG A 33 2.53 13.00 -28.33
CA ARG A 33 1.92 13.41 -29.59
C ARG A 33 2.84 14.29 -30.43
N LEU A 34 3.50 15.26 -29.79
CA LEU A 34 4.47 16.15 -30.46
C LEU A 34 5.71 15.39 -30.96
N ALA A 35 6.11 14.30 -30.28
CA ALA A 35 7.18 13.40 -30.72
C ALA A 35 6.75 12.43 -31.85
N GLY A 36 5.52 12.53 -32.34
CA GLY A 36 5.00 11.70 -33.43
C GLY A 36 4.44 10.34 -33.00
N SER A 37 4.27 10.11 -31.69
CA SER A 37 3.60 8.90 -31.21
C SER A 37 2.10 8.95 -31.50
N ASN A 38 1.56 7.81 -31.93
CA ASN A 38 0.13 7.55 -32.06
C ASN A 38 -0.41 6.66 -30.93
N GLU A 39 0.44 6.30 -29.97
CA GLU A 39 0.05 5.49 -28.82
C GLU A 39 -0.61 6.35 -27.74
N CYS A 40 -1.46 5.71 -26.94
CA CYS A 40 -2.11 6.32 -25.79
C CYS A 40 -1.24 6.19 -24.53
N ILE A 41 -1.59 6.89 -23.44
CA ILE A 41 -0.79 6.93 -22.22
C ILE A 41 -0.61 5.56 -21.54
N ASP A 42 -1.57 4.65 -21.73
CA ASP A 42 -1.52 3.27 -21.24
C ASP A 42 -0.33 2.49 -21.81
N SER A 43 0.19 2.88 -22.98
CA SER A 43 1.42 2.29 -23.54
C SER A 43 2.64 2.44 -22.61
N LEU A 44 2.67 3.47 -21.75
CA LEU A 44 3.74 3.68 -20.78
C LEU A 44 3.73 2.66 -19.64
N ILE A 45 2.58 2.02 -19.39
CA ILE A 45 2.40 1.07 -18.29
C ILE A 45 2.06 -0.35 -18.76
N LYS A 46 2.01 -0.59 -20.08
CA LYS A 46 1.57 -1.88 -20.67
C LYS A 46 2.39 -3.09 -20.22
N ASP A 47 3.66 -2.86 -19.91
CA ASP A 47 4.61 -3.92 -19.52
C ASP A 47 4.66 -4.10 -17.99
N LEU A 48 3.93 -3.28 -17.22
CA LEU A 48 3.80 -3.46 -15.78
C LEU A 48 2.88 -4.64 -15.49
N LYS A 49 3.34 -5.54 -14.64
CA LYS A 49 2.52 -6.65 -14.15
C LYS A 49 1.47 -6.12 -13.18
N GLU A 50 0.27 -6.69 -13.24
CA GLU A 50 -0.74 -6.47 -12.20
C GLU A 50 -0.16 -6.88 -10.83
N PRO A 51 -0.43 -6.10 -9.76
CA PRO A 51 0.02 -6.46 -8.43
C PRO A 51 -0.66 -7.76 -7.99
N LEU A 52 0.13 -8.66 -7.36
CA LEU A 52 -0.40 -9.86 -6.70
C LEU A 52 -1.44 -9.49 -5.63
N GLU A 53 -1.22 -8.37 -4.95
CA GLU A 53 -2.06 -7.83 -3.88
C GLU A 53 -3.15 -6.89 -4.44
N ALA A 54 -4.08 -7.43 -5.24
CA ALA A 54 -5.16 -6.63 -5.86
C ALA A 54 -6.44 -6.55 -5.01
N LEU A 55 -6.60 -7.44 -4.01
CA LEU A 55 -7.85 -7.56 -3.23
C LEU A 55 -7.73 -6.90 -1.85
N GLY A 56 -8.52 -5.85 -1.64
CA GLY A 56 -8.69 -5.24 -0.32
C GLY A 56 -9.85 -5.88 0.45
N LEU A 57 -9.55 -6.59 1.54
CA LEU A 57 -10.57 -7.11 2.46
C LEU A 57 -10.79 -6.12 3.60
N ARG A 58 -12.07 -5.85 3.93
CA ARG A 58 -12.46 -4.98 5.04
C ARG A 58 -13.34 -5.76 6.00
N MET A 59 -12.90 -5.86 7.26
CA MET A 59 -13.63 -6.55 8.32
C MET A 59 -14.22 -5.54 9.29
N ASN A 60 -15.47 -5.74 9.70
CA ASN A 60 -16.13 -4.89 10.69
C ASN A 60 -15.70 -5.30 12.09
N ILE A 61 -15.33 -4.32 12.93
CA ILE A 61 -15.10 -4.53 14.36
C ILE A 61 -16.43 -4.39 15.07
N LEU A 62 -16.93 -5.49 15.63
CA LEU A 62 -18.19 -5.55 16.36
C LEU A 62 -17.94 -5.17 17.83
N SER A 63 -17.71 -3.89 18.09
CA SER A 63 -17.56 -3.33 19.44
C SER A 63 -18.22 -1.97 19.56
N GLU A 64 -18.27 -1.43 20.78
CA GLU A 64 -18.54 -0.01 20.99
C GLU A 64 -17.48 0.84 20.25
N PRO A 65 -17.85 1.99 19.64
CA PRO A 65 -16.93 2.82 18.85
C PRO A 65 -15.67 3.25 19.61
N ARG A 66 -15.79 3.51 20.91
CA ARG A 66 -14.67 3.91 21.78
C ARG A 66 -13.61 2.81 21.95
N ASP A 67 -14.00 1.55 21.78
CA ASP A 67 -13.15 0.37 21.98
C ASP A 67 -12.64 -0.18 20.63
N ALA A 68 -13.14 0.34 19.50
CA ALA A 68 -12.91 -0.22 18.16
C ALA A 68 -11.44 -0.20 17.76
N ILE A 69 -10.73 0.89 18.03
CA ILE A 69 -9.28 1.01 17.72
C ILE A 69 -8.50 -0.05 18.49
N GLY A 70 -8.69 -0.12 19.81
CA GLY A 70 -7.99 -1.10 20.66
C GLY A 70 -8.27 -2.54 20.24
N LYS A 71 -9.53 -2.86 19.89
CA LYS A 71 -9.91 -4.17 19.39
C LYS A 71 -9.31 -4.50 18.03
N GLY A 72 -9.15 -3.49 17.15
CA GLY A 72 -8.48 -3.66 15.86
C GLY A 72 -7.00 -4.00 16.03
N ILE A 73 -6.31 -3.28 16.90
CA ILE A 73 -4.90 -3.54 17.24
C ILE A 73 -4.73 -4.93 17.83
N GLU A 74 -5.57 -5.31 18.79
CA GLU A 74 -5.57 -6.64 19.42
C GLU A 74 -5.78 -7.76 18.38
N ALA A 75 -6.73 -7.59 17.46
CA ALA A 75 -7.02 -8.56 16.42
C ALA A 75 -5.84 -8.76 15.46
N ILE A 76 -5.21 -7.68 15.03
CA ILE A 76 -4.05 -7.72 14.14
C ILE A 76 -2.85 -8.39 14.84
N ALA A 77 -2.57 -8.03 16.09
CA ALA A 77 -1.48 -8.64 16.87
C ALA A 77 -1.72 -10.14 17.11
N THR A 78 -2.95 -10.52 17.45
CA THR A 78 -3.34 -11.93 17.63
C THR A 78 -3.18 -12.72 16.34
N PHE A 79 -3.54 -12.13 15.19
CA PHE A 79 -3.38 -12.77 13.88
C PHE A 79 -1.90 -12.99 13.53
N SER A 80 -1.04 -12.01 13.81
CA SER A 80 0.41 -12.15 13.63
C SER A 80 0.98 -13.33 14.44
N GLN A 81 0.65 -13.41 15.73
CA GLN A 81 1.06 -14.52 16.60
C GLN A 81 0.53 -15.87 16.10
N TYR A 82 -0.71 -15.90 15.60
CA TYR A 82 -1.30 -17.12 15.05
C TYR A 82 -0.53 -17.66 13.84
N ILE A 83 0.01 -16.78 13.00
CA ILE A 83 0.87 -17.16 11.87
C ILE A 83 2.24 -17.65 12.35
N GLU A 84 2.88 -16.96 13.31
CA GLU A 84 4.19 -17.36 13.87
C GLU A 84 4.15 -18.73 14.53
N GLU A 85 3.04 -19.08 15.18
CA GLU A 85 2.80 -20.40 15.76
C GLU A 85 2.49 -21.48 14.69
N VAL A 86 2.63 -21.15 13.40
CA VAL A 86 2.43 -22.01 12.22
C VAL A 86 1.05 -22.67 12.20
N LYS A 87 0.03 -21.94 12.68
CA LYS A 87 -1.35 -22.45 12.69
C LYS A 87 -2.05 -22.32 11.34
N LEU A 88 -1.49 -21.53 10.41
CA LEU A 88 -1.94 -21.41 9.02
C LEU A 88 -0.85 -21.93 8.08
N LYS A 89 -1.13 -23.06 7.42
CA LYS A 89 -0.22 -23.64 6.44
C LYS A 89 -0.11 -22.72 5.21
N GLY A 90 1.11 -22.48 4.74
CA GLY A 90 1.39 -21.61 3.59
C GLY A 90 1.44 -20.11 3.90
N TRP A 91 1.21 -19.70 5.15
CA TRP A 91 1.31 -18.30 5.58
C TRP A 91 2.61 -18.06 6.34
N GLU A 92 3.34 -17.02 5.96
CA GLU A 92 4.63 -16.64 6.55
C GLU A 92 4.69 -15.12 6.68
N LEU A 93 5.01 -14.61 7.88
CA LEU A 93 5.22 -13.16 8.04
C LEU A 93 6.36 -12.69 7.12
N ASP A 94 6.15 -11.57 6.43
CA ASP A 94 7.18 -11.04 5.55
C ASP A 94 8.36 -10.48 6.37
N SER A 95 9.58 -10.68 5.88
CA SER A 95 10.84 -10.20 6.46
C SER A 95 10.96 -8.67 6.56
N CYS A 96 10.00 -7.94 5.98
CA CYS A 96 9.78 -6.51 6.22
C CYS A 96 9.43 -6.21 7.70
N GLY A 97 9.11 -7.22 8.51
CA GLY A 97 8.73 -7.04 9.91
C GLY A 97 7.42 -6.26 10.05
N GLU A 98 7.19 -5.67 11.22
CA GLU A 98 6.26 -4.54 11.36
C GLU A 98 6.67 -3.50 10.31
N CYS A 99 5.98 -3.48 9.16
CA CYS A 99 6.29 -2.58 8.06
C CYS A 99 5.91 -1.17 8.49
N TRP A 100 6.71 -0.59 9.37
CA TRP A 100 6.56 0.77 9.84
C TRP A 100 6.92 1.73 8.73
N VAL A 101 6.30 2.88 8.84
CA VAL A 101 6.57 4.12 8.12
C VAL A 101 7.97 4.68 8.48
N ILE A 102 8.98 3.84 8.71
CA ILE A 102 10.33 4.27 9.10
C ILE A 102 11.40 3.51 8.29
N GLU A 103 11.20 2.24 7.92
CA GLU A 103 12.20 1.46 7.16
C GLU A 103 11.87 1.27 5.66
N GLY A 104 11.14 2.21 5.06
CA GLY A 104 11.31 2.47 3.62
C GLY A 104 10.08 2.48 2.71
N CYS A 105 8.84 2.50 3.22
CA CYS A 105 7.66 2.65 2.35
C CYS A 105 6.96 4.01 2.46
N ILE A 106 6.96 4.62 3.63
CA ILE A 106 6.55 6.01 3.89
C ILE A 106 7.50 6.43 5.02
N MET A 107 8.09 7.61 5.04
CA MET A 107 8.86 8.08 6.21
C MET A 107 8.18 9.34 6.75
N ASP A 108 7.75 9.31 8.01
CA ASP A 108 7.43 10.54 8.73
C ASP A 108 8.75 11.18 9.17
N SER A 109 9.23 12.14 8.40
CA SER A 109 10.48 12.87 8.68
C SER A 109 10.28 14.08 9.58
N ASN A 110 9.15 14.21 10.29
CA ASN A 110 8.94 15.32 11.22
C ASN A 110 9.76 15.16 12.51
N ASP A 111 10.27 16.27 13.03
CA ASP A 111 10.98 16.36 14.32
C ASP A 111 10.12 15.92 15.53
N HIS A 112 8.80 15.86 15.35
CA HIS A 112 7.83 15.39 16.34
C HIS A 112 7.02 14.26 15.72
N GLN A 113 7.46 13.04 15.96
CA GLN A 113 6.81 11.83 15.46
C GLN A 113 5.38 11.77 15.99
N SER A 114 4.40 11.85 15.09
CA SER A 114 2.99 11.72 15.49
C SER A 114 2.72 10.27 15.89
N ALA A 115 1.81 10.06 16.84
CA ALA A 115 1.37 8.71 17.17
C ALA A 115 0.83 8.05 15.89
N ILE A 116 1.46 6.96 15.47
CA ILE A 116 1.08 6.23 14.26
C ILE A 116 -0.27 5.56 14.56
N ASP A 117 -1.34 6.02 13.92
CA ASP A 117 -2.70 5.48 14.06
C ASP A 117 -2.97 4.28 13.12
N ALA A 118 -1.91 3.67 12.60
CA ALA A 118 -1.97 2.58 11.63
C ALA A 118 -1.03 1.45 12.03
N HIS A 119 -1.61 0.33 12.49
CA HIS A 119 -0.88 -0.92 12.76
C HIS A 119 -1.08 -1.89 11.59
N MET A 120 0.01 -2.39 11.01
CA MET A 120 -0.03 -3.30 9.88
C MET A 120 1.13 -4.29 9.93
N TYR A 121 0.85 -5.54 9.53
CA TYR A 121 1.85 -6.56 9.24
C TYR A 121 1.65 -7.03 7.81
N ARG A 122 2.76 -7.33 7.11
CA ARG A 122 2.70 -7.96 5.79
C ARG A 122 2.93 -9.46 5.95
N VAL A 123 2.16 -10.25 5.22
CA VAL A 123 2.25 -11.70 5.22
C VAL A 123 2.38 -12.19 3.79
N LYS A 124 3.29 -13.12 3.55
CA LYS A 124 3.38 -13.89 2.30
C LYS A 124 2.51 -15.12 2.43
N VAL A 125 1.70 -15.36 1.41
CA VAL A 125 0.85 -16.55 1.31
C VAL A 125 1.30 -17.32 0.09
N ARG A 126 1.57 -18.61 0.25
CA ARG A 126 1.92 -19.52 -0.83
C ARG A 126 0.83 -20.57 -0.98
N ASP A 127 0.41 -20.82 -2.20
CA ASP A 127 -0.45 -21.95 -2.51
C ASP A 127 0.38 -23.20 -2.81
N GLU A 128 0.05 -24.33 -2.17
CA GLU A 128 0.79 -25.58 -2.34
C GLU A 128 0.51 -26.27 -3.68
N GLU A 129 -0.61 -25.96 -4.34
CA GLU A 129 -0.96 -26.57 -5.63
C GLU A 129 -0.30 -25.85 -6.82
N SER A 130 -0.03 -24.56 -6.71
CA SER A 130 0.51 -23.73 -7.80
C SER A 130 1.95 -23.26 -7.58
N GLY A 131 2.46 -23.25 -6.33
CA GLY A 131 3.81 -22.80 -6.01
C GLY A 131 4.06 -21.30 -6.18
N GLU A 132 2.99 -20.52 -6.42
CA GLU A 132 2.98 -19.06 -6.42
C GLU A 132 2.58 -18.50 -5.05
#